data_AF-A0A970INI7-F1
#
_entry.id   AF-A0A970INI7-F1
#
_cell.length_a   1.000
_cell.length_b   1.000
_cell.length_c   1.000
_cell.angle_alpha   90.00
_cell.angle_beta   90.00
_cell.angle_gamma   90.00
#
_symmetry.space_group_name_H-M   'P 1'
#
loop_
_entity.id
_entity.type
_entity.pdbx_description
1 polymer ?
#
loop_
_entity_poly.entity_id
_entity_poly.type
_entity_poly.pdbx_seq_one_letter_code
_entity_poly.pdbx_strand_id
1 'polypeptide(L)'
;MELHFNVTGERRKALVQVISEITGKLAVYASGAGRSYAIGELMVDKDGVLDYSRHDGFVHPLVTALAERGFPCEPQDGVSPKAGEQPVLCIAMPLEGFTEATLANLERLVASKAGLIKKAVGAEALPIERTENTLRFAWFSTDALPEEIQAYTVFISPLCATAKAQKRVTAVEGVAENEKYAFRCFLLKLGIIGDEYKEARKALLAGLAGDSAWGTKAPS
;
A
#
# COMPACT_ATOMS: atom_id res chain seq x y z
N MET A 1 -17.59 -15.40 -0.50
CA MET A 1 -16.83 -15.46 -1.75
C MET A 1 -16.01 -16.74 -1.72
N GLU A 2 -15.79 -17.37 -2.87
CA GLU A 2 -15.22 -18.71 -2.98
C GLU A 2 -13.98 -18.68 -3.89
N LEU A 3 -12.96 -19.48 -3.59
CA LEU A 3 -11.76 -19.66 -4.42
C LEU A 3 -11.64 -21.12 -4.83
N HIS A 4 -11.47 -21.37 -6.12
CA HIS A 4 -11.46 -22.71 -6.67
C HIS A 4 -10.01 -23.12 -6.99
N PHE A 5 -9.47 -24.06 -6.21
CA PHE A 5 -8.12 -24.59 -6.43
C PHE A 5 -8.10 -25.93 -7.19
N ASN A 6 -9.28 -26.54 -7.45
CA ASN A 6 -9.44 -27.80 -8.18
C ASN A 6 -8.48 -28.91 -7.70
N VAL A 7 -8.32 -29.03 -6.38
CA VAL A 7 -7.45 -30.04 -5.74
C VAL A 7 -8.29 -30.99 -4.89
N THR A 8 -8.03 -32.29 -5.01
CA THR A 8 -8.72 -33.34 -4.26
C THR A 8 -7.73 -34.25 -3.53
N GLY A 9 -8.22 -35.04 -2.58
CA GLY A 9 -7.42 -36.10 -1.91
C GLY A 9 -6.23 -35.58 -1.11
N GLU A 10 -5.03 -36.09 -1.40
CA GLU A 10 -3.78 -35.72 -0.72
C GLU A 10 -3.38 -34.27 -1.00
N ARG A 11 -3.62 -33.79 -2.22
CA ARG A 11 -3.30 -32.42 -2.62
C ARG A 11 -4.18 -31.40 -1.89
N ARG A 12 -5.41 -31.78 -1.53
CA ARG A 12 -6.29 -31.00 -0.63
C ARG A 12 -5.72 -30.90 0.79
N LYS A 13 -5.16 -31.99 1.35
CA LYS A 13 -4.54 -31.95 2.68
C LYS A 13 -3.31 -31.03 2.70
N ALA A 14 -2.51 -31.08 1.64
CA ALA A 14 -1.38 -30.17 1.48
C ALA A 14 -1.82 -28.71 1.35
N LEU A 15 -2.87 -28.41 0.57
CA LEU A 15 -3.47 -27.07 0.50
C LEU A 15 -3.89 -26.57 1.90
N VAL A 16 -4.63 -27.39 2.64
CA VAL A 16 -5.12 -27.08 3.99
C VAL A 16 -3.97 -26.84 4.98
N GLN A 17 -2.92 -27.65 4.90
CA GLN A 17 -1.72 -27.46 5.71
C GLN A 17 -1.03 -26.13 5.40
N VAL A 18 -0.85 -25.81 4.12
CA VAL A 18 -0.24 -24.55 3.71
C VAL A 18 -1.08 -23.35 4.17
N ILE A 19 -2.41 -23.41 4.04
CA ILE A 19 -3.31 -22.36 4.56
C ILE A 19 -3.17 -22.24 6.09
N SER A 20 -3.07 -23.37 6.79
CA SER A 20 -2.85 -23.40 8.24
C SER A 20 -1.53 -22.73 8.65
N GLU A 21 -0.45 -22.99 7.92
CA GLU A 21 0.86 -22.37 8.13
C GLU A 21 0.83 -20.86 7.84
N ILE A 22 0.23 -20.43 6.72
CA ILE A 22 0.14 -19.01 6.34
C ILE A 22 -0.72 -18.22 7.32
N THR A 23 -1.85 -18.79 7.75
CA THR A 23 -2.78 -18.11 8.68
C THR A 23 -2.37 -18.23 10.14
N GLY A 24 -1.42 -19.13 10.45
CA GLY A 24 -1.05 -19.48 11.82
C GLY A 24 -2.17 -20.14 12.62
N LYS A 25 -3.24 -20.61 11.95
CA LYS A 25 -4.42 -21.23 12.59
C LYS A 25 -4.45 -22.71 12.29
N LEU A 26 -4.80 -23.53 13.27
CA LEU A 26 -4.87 -24.99 13.10
C LEU A 26 -6.03 -25.37 12.17
N ALA A 27 -5.73 -26.25 11.20
CA ALA A 27 -6.74 -26.90 10.39
C ALA A 27 -7.46 -28.00 11.19
N VAL A 28 -8.76 -27.82 11.40
CA VAL A 28 -9.63 -28.80 12.06
C VAL A 28 -10.55 -29.42 11.04
N TYR A 29 -10.58 -30.74 10.97
CA TYR A 29 -11.50 -31.45 10.08
C TYR A 29 -12.94 -31.31 10.62
N ALA A 30 -13.83 -30.72 9.83
CA ALA A 30 -15.22 -30.52 10.23
C ALA A 30 -15.96 -31.86 10.10
N SER A 31 -16.40 -32.42 11.23
CA SER A 31 -17.20 -33.64 11.29
C SER A 31 -18.64 -33.37 10.85
N GLY A 32 -18.86 -33.19 9.55
CA GLY A 32 -20.18 -32.98 8.94
C GLY A 32 -20.26 -33.57 7.53
N ALA A 33 -21.45 -33.56 6.93
CA ALA A 33 -21.74 -34.19 5.62
C ALA A 33 -20.87 -33.67 4.45
N GLY A 34 -20.19 -32.53 4.62
CA GLY A 34 -19.38 -31.86 3.58
C GLY A 34 -17.90 -32.26 3.48
N ARG A 35 -17.35 -33.07 4.41
CA ARG A 35 -15.91 -33.46 4.43
C ARG A 35 -14.93 -32.27 4.26
N SER A 36 -15.25 -31.14 4.89
CA SER A 36 -14.49 -29.89 4.82
C SER A 36 -13.48 -29.73 5.97
N TYR A 37 -12.51 -28.85 5.80
CA TYR A 37 -11.60 -28.39 6.85
C TYR A 37 -11.93 -26.96 7.23
N ALA A 38 -12.01 -26.68 8.54
CA ALA A 38 -12.09 -25.34 9.08
C ALA A 38 -10.69 -24.87 9.51
N ILE A 39 -10.28 -23.69 9.05
CA ILE A 39 -9.01 -23.06 9.39
C ILE A 39 -9.32 -21.67 9.95
N GLY A 40 -9.66 -21.62 11.24
CA GLY A 40 -10.25 -20.43 11.83
C GLY A 40 -11.63 -20.12 11.25
N GLU A 41 -11.75 -19.00 10.53
CA GLU A 41 -12.98 -18.56 9.85
C GLU A 41 -13.02 -18.95 8.36
N LEU A 42 -11.96 -19.58 7.86
CA LEU A 42 -11.86 -20.09 6.50
C LEU A 42 -12.36 -21.52 6.45
N MET A 43 -13.04 -21.90 5.37
CA MET A 43 -13.50 -23.29 5.17
C MET A 43 -13.07 -23.81 3.81
N VAL A 44 -12.41 -24.96 3.78
CA VAL A 44 -12.01 -25.65 2.55
C VAL A 44 -12.87 -26.90 2.38
N ASP A 45 -13.61 -27.01 1.28
CA ASP A 45 -14.50 -28.13 1.02
C ASP A 45 -13.79 -29.37 0.44
N LYS A 46 -14.58 -30.37 0.02
CA LYS A 46 -14.05 -31.62 -0.54
C LYS A 46 -13.47 -31.49 -1.96
N ASP A 47 -13.92 -30.48 -2.70
CA ASP A 47 -13.59 -30.22 -4.10
C ASP A 47 -12.46 -29.18 -4.24
N GLY A 48 -11.93 -28.71 -3.09
CA GLY A 48 -10.83 -27.75 -3.05
C GLY A 48 -11.29 -26.30 -3.21
N VAL A 49 -12.55 -26.03 -2.87
CA VAL A 49 -13.13 -24.69 -2.81
C VAL A 49 -12.91 -24.10 -1.41
N LEU A 50 -12.27 -22.93 -1.36
CA LEU A 50 -12.02 -22.17 -0.14
C LEU A 50 -13.07 -21.05 -0.02
N ASP A 51 -13.92 -21.12 1.00
CA ASP A 51 -14.82 -20.04 1.40
C ASP A 51 -14.08 -19.07 2.33
N TYR A 52 -14.02 -17.82 1.92
CA TYR A 52 -13.43 -16.70 2.65
C TYR A 52 -14.41 -15.54 2.87
N SER A 53 -15.72 -15.79 2.69
CA SER A 53 -16.80 -14.80 2.84
C SER A 53 -16.77 -13.97 4.13
N ARG A 54 -16.11 -14.46 5.18
CA ARG A 54 -15.99 -13.78 6.48
C ARG A 54 -14.72 -12.95 6.64
N HIS A 55 -13.83 -12.92 5.64
CA HIS A 55 -12.50 -12.35 5.78
C HIS A 55 -11.97 -11.68 4.49
N ASP A 56 -12.53 -10.53 4.12
CA ASP A 56 -12.22 -9.83 2.85
C ASP A 56 -10.79 -9.27 2.74
N GLY A 57 -10.08 -9.02 3.85
CA GLY A 57 -8.79 -8.32 3.83
C GLY A 57 -7.54 -9.17 3.58
N PHE A 58 -7.63 -10.50 3.65
CA PHE A 58 -6.45 -11.40 3.69
C PHE A 58 -6.35 -12.34 2.48
N VAL A 59 -7.29 -12.23 1.54
CA VAL A 59 -7.47 -13.17 0.43
C VAL A 59 -6.33 -13.04 -0.57
N HIS A 60 -5.96 -11.82 -0.93
CA HIS A 60 -4.89 -11.57 -1.91
C HIS A 60 -3.53 -12.12 -1.44
N PRO A 61 -3.02 -11.80 -0.22
CA PRO A 61 -1.79 -12.40 0.29
C PRO A 61 -1.84 -13.92 0.35
N LEU A 62 -2.99 -14.48 0.75
CA LEU A 62 -3.19 -15.92 0.84
C LEU A 62 -3.11 -16.60 -0.53
N VAL A 63 -3.80 -16.07 -1.55
CA VAL A 63 -3.78 -16.63 -2.91
C VAL A 63 -2.38 -16.55 -3.51
N THR A 64 -1.66 -15.43 -3.32
CA THR A 64 -0.28 -15.29 -3.80
C THR A 64 0.65 -16.31 -3.15
N ALA A 65 0.62 -16.44 -1.82
CA ALA A 65 1.45 -17.38 -1.09
C ALA A 65 1.13 -18.86 -1.40
N LEU A 66 -0.13 -19.16 -1.76
CA LEU A 66 -0.56 -20.48 -2.22
C LEU A 66 -0.06 -20.75 -3.65
N ALA A 67 -0.11 -19.76 -4.54
CA ALA A 67 0.40 -19.88 -5.90
C ALA A 67 1.92 -20.15 -5.92
N GLU A 68 2.70 -19.44 -5.09
CA GLU A 68 4.13 -19.67 -4.90
C GLU A 68 4.46 -21.09 -4.41
N ARG A 69 3.55 -21.69 -3.63
CA ARG A 69 3.67 -23.05 -3.09
C ARG A 69 3.06 -24.12 -4.01
N GLY A 70 2.70 -23.77 -5.24
CA GLY A 70 2.24 -24.72 -6.27
C GLY A 70 0.74 -25.02 -6.25
N PHE A 71 -0.05 -24.13 -5.64
CA PHE A 71 -1.53 -24.17 -5.62
C PHE A 71 -2.10 -22.93 -6.32
N PRO A 72 -2.02 -22.83 -7.66
CA PRO A 72 -2.65 -21.74 -8.39
C PRO A 72 -4.17 -21.83 -8.27
N CYS A 73 -4.83 -20.73 -7.95
CA CYS A 73 -6.29 -20.62 -8.03
C CYS A 73 -6.71 -20.34 -9.47
N GLU A 74 -7.85 -20.87 -9.91
CA GLU A 74 -8.42 -20.47 -11.20
C GLU A 74 -8.84 -18.99 -11.16
N PRO A 75 -8.66 -18.23 -12.25
CA PRO A 75 -9.11 -16.85 -12.33
C PRO A 75 -10.64 -16.79 -12.35
N GLN A 76 -11.26 -16.51 -11.20
CA GLN A 76 -12.64 -16.03 -11.15
C GLN A 76 -12.65 -14.49 -11.32
N ASP A 77 -13.61 -14.00 -12.10
CA ASP A 77 -13.85 -12.56 -12.30
C ASP A 77 -13.93 -11.84 -10.94
N GLY A 78 -12.93 -10.99 -10.67
CA GLY A 78 -12.82 -10.20 -9.44
C GLY A 78 -11.78 -10.69 -8.42
N VAL A 79 -11.17 -11.87 -8.59
CA VAL A 79 -10.12 -12.40 -7.69
C VAL A 79 -8.96 -12.98 -8.48
N SER A 80 -8.55 -12.28 -9.54
CA SER A 80 -7.23 -12.49 -10.10
C SER A 80 -6.28 -11.60 -9.30
N PRO A 81 -5.36 -12.15 -8.47
CA PRO A 81 -4.19 -11.37 -8.11
C PRO A 81 -3.50 -11.05 -9.43
N LYS A 82 -3.48 -9.78 -9.82
CA LYS A 82 -2.58 -9.37 -10.89
C LYS A 82 -1.20 -9.83 -10.47
N ALA A 83 -0.64 -10.77 -11.24
CA ALA A 83 0.67 -11.32 -10.98
C ALA A 83 1.65 -10.16 -10.73
N GLY A 84 2.10 -10.01 -9.47
CA GLY A 84 3.11 -9.01 -9.07
C GLY A 84 2.69 -7.96 -8.04
N GLU A 85 1.43 -7.86 -7.59
CA GLU A 85 1.07 -6.89 -6.53
C GLU A 85 1.48 -7.41 -5.13
N GLN A 86 2.67 -7.02 -4.68
CA GLN A 86 3.08 -7.15 -3.28
C GLN A 86 2.09 -6.38 -2.39
N PRO A 87 1.79 -6.85 -1.17
CA PRO A 87 0.94 -6.10 -0.25
C PRO A 87 1.58 -4.76 0.05
N VAL A 88 0.88 -3.67 -0.30
CA VAL A 88 1.30 -2.28 -0.07
C VAL A 88 0.60 -1.72 1.16
N LEU A 89 1.35 -0.99 1.99
CA LEU A 89 0.80 -0.24 3.09
C LEU A 89 0.05 1.00 2.54
N CYS A 90 -1.18 1.16 3.01
CA CYS A 90 -2.09 2.20 2.55
C CYS A 90 -2.43 3.17 3.67
N ILE A 91 -2.21 4.46 3.45
CA ILE A 91 -2.72 5.53 4.33
C ILE A 91 -4.05 6.02 3.76
N ALA A 92 -5.08 6.12 4.61
CA ALA A 92 -6.40 6.58 4.21
C ALA A 92 -6.74 7.94 4.85
N MET A 93 -7.27 8.86 4.06
CA MET A 93 -7.72 10.17 4.50
C MET A 93 -9.22 10.34 4.22
N PRO A 94 -10.00 11.00 5.10
CA PRO A 94 -11.39 11.32 4.81
C PRO A 94 -11.52 12.15 3.52
N LEU A 95 -12.51 11.81 2.70
CA LEU A 95 -12.84 12.57 1.48
C LEU A 95 -13.48 13.93 1.81
N GLU A 96 -13.87 14.15 3.07
CA GLU A 96 -14.49 15.39 3.53
C GLU A 96 -13.68 16.63 3.12
N GLY A 97 -14.36 17.59 2.49
CA GLY A 97 -13.74 18.83 2.00
C GLY A 97 -12.94 18.68 0.70
N PHE A 98 -12.91 17.50 0.07
CA PHE A 98 -12.42 17.35 -1.30
C PHE A 98 -13.55 17.51 -2.33
N THR A 99 -13.35 18.45 -3.24
CA THR A 99 -14.07 18.59 -4.51
C THR A 99 -13.22 18.02 -5.65
N GLU A 100 -13.83 17.79 -6.83
CA GLU A 100 -13.09 17.37 -8.03
C GLU A 100 -11.92 18.30 -8.36
N ALA A 101 -12.09 19.61 -8.19
CA ALA A 101 -11.03 20.59 -8.42
C ALA A 101 -9.86 20.40 -7.44
N THR A 102 -10.14 20.18 -6.15
CA THR A 102 -9.09 19.96 -5.14
C THR A 102 -8.41 18.59 -5.28
N LEU A 103 -9.13 17.58 -5.80
CA LEU A 103 -8.54 16.28 -6.15
C LEU A 103 -7.57 16.41 -7.32
N ALA A 104 -8.00 17.11 -8.39
CA ALA A 104 -7.11 17.41 -9.50
C ALA A 104 -5.89 18.24 -9.04
N ASN A 105 -6.05 19.12 -8.05
CA ASN A 105 -4.93 19.84 -7.46
C ASN A 105 -3.99 18.92 -6.67
N LEU A 106 -4.53 17.97 -5.91
CA LEU A 106 -3.74 16.96 -5.20
C LEU A 106 -2.92 16.12 -6.18
N GLU A 107 -3.55 15.63 -7.25
CA GLU A 107 -2.87 14.87 -8.31
C GLU A 107 -1.75 15.69 -8.96
N ARG A 108 -2.01 16.97 -9.28
CA ARG A 108 -0.98 17.87 -9.82
C ARG A 108 0.15 18.13 -8.83
N LEU A 109 -0.16 18.26 -7.55
CA LEU A 109 0.82 18.50 -6.50
C LEU A 109 1.77 17.32 -6.39
N VAL A 110 1.21 16.10 -6.35
CA VAL A 110 1.95 14.83 -6.35
C VAL A 110 2.75 14.68 -7.64
N ALA A 111 2.13 14.89 -8.80
CA ALA A 111 2.80 14.81 -10.11
C ALA A 111 4.00 15.76 -10.22
N SER A 112 3.88 17.00 -9.69
CA SER A 112 4.96 17.98 -9.75
C SER A 112 6.23 17.57 -8.98
N LYS A 113 6.12 16.60 -8.06
CA LYS A 113 7.22 16.09 -7.22
C LYS A 113 7.28 14.56 -7.24
N ALA A 114 6.71 13.91 -8.26
CA ALA A 114 6.56 12.47 -8.28
C ALA A 114 7.91 11.75 -8.15
N GLY A 115 8.94 12.17 -8.90
CA GLY A 115 10.28 11.58 -8.79
C GLY A 115 10.88 11.64 -7.37
N LEU A 116 10.68 12.75 -6.66
CA LEU A 116 11.18 12.91 -5.28
C LEU A 116 10.35 12.09 -4.29
N ILE A 117 9.02 12.12 -4.41
CA ILE A 117 8.13 11.36 -3.52
C ILE A 117 8.37 9.87 -3.67
N LYS A 118 8.45 9.35 -4.91
CA LYS A 118 8.75 7.95 -5.22
C LYS A 118 10.04 7.48 -4.54
N LYS A 119 11.12 8.25 -4.67
CA LYS A 119 12.40 7.93 -4.01
C LYS A 119 12.34 8.02 -2.49
N ALA A 120 11.63 9.00 -1.95
CA ALA A 120 11.51 9.21 -0.51
C ALA A 120 10.75 8.07 0.19
N VAL A 121 9.73 7.50 -0.45
CA VAL A 121 8.88 6.43 0.12
C VAL A 121 9.22 5.04 -0.42
N GLY A 122 10.14 4.95 -1.39
CA GLY A 122 10.53 3.69 -2.02
C GLY A 122 9.48 3.10 -2.99
N ALA A 123 8.62 3.94 -3.58
CA ALA A 123 7.54 3.49 -4.47
C ALA A 123 7.87 3.64 -5.95
N GLU A 124 7.39 2.71 -6.79
CA GLU A 124 7.46 2.83 -8.25
C GLU A 124 6.33 3.71 -8.82
N ALA A 125 5.17 3.70 -8.16
CA ALA A 125 3.98 4.43 -8.57
C ALA A 125 3.32 5.11 -7.35
N LEU A 126 2.58 6.19 -7.63
CA LEU A 126 1.88 6.97 -6.60
C LEU A 126 0.38 7.06 -6.91
N PRO A 127 -0.35 5.92 -6.97
CA PRO A 127 -1.78 5.93 -7.24
C PRO A 127 -2.55 6.59 -6.08
N ILE A 128 -3.50 7.47 -6.40
CA ILE A 128 -4.42 8.05 -5.42
C ILE A 128 -5.80 7.49 -5.73
N GLU A 129 -6.26 6.57 -4.88
CA GLU A 129 -7.55 5.91 -5.09
C GLU A 129 -8.64 6.64 -4.32
N ARG A 130 -9.76 6.89 -4.98
CA ARG A 130 -10.94 7.47 -4.36
C ARG A 130 -11.98 6.38 -4.14
N THR A 131 -12.41 6.25 -2.89
CA THR A 131 -13.59 5.47 -2.50
C THR A 131 -14.76 6.40 -2.20
N GLU A 132 -15.90 5.86 -1.76
CA GLU A 132 -17.09 6.64 -1.40
C GLU A 132 -16.78 7.70 -0.33
N ASN A 133 -16.02 7.33 0.72
CA ASN A 133 -15.80 8.19 1.89
C ASN A 133 -14.34 8.55 2.14
N THR A 134 -13.39 7.92 1.44
CA THR A 134 -11.94 8.09 1.72
C THR A 134 -11.09 8.16 0.47
N LEU A 135 -9.95 8.85 0.59
CA LEU A 135 -8.82 8.79 -0.33
C LEU A 135 -7.76 7.85 0.22
N ARG A 136 -7.23 6.99 -0.64
CA ARG A 136 -6.26 5.95 -0.28
C ARG A 136 -4.94 6.19 -1.02
N PHE A 137 -3.85 6.14 -0.25
CA PHE A 137 -2.48 6.33 -0.71
C PHE A 137 -1.72 5.01 -0.53
N ALA A 138 -1.81 4.13 -1.53
CA ALA A 138 -1.21 2.80 -1.53
C ALA A 138 0.25 2.85 -2.01
N TRP A 139 1.07 3.66 -1.34
CA TRP A 139 2.43 3.99 -1.79
C TRP A 139 3.52 3.28 -1.00
N PHE A 140 3.21 2.77 0.20
CA PHE A 140 4.23 2.50 1.20
C PHE A 140 4.53 1.01 1.27
N SER A 141 5.77 0.66 1.65
CA SER A 141 6.14 -0.73 1.91
C SER A 141 5.43 -1.25 3.17
N THR A 142 5.03 -2.52 3.16
CA THR A 142 4.53 -3.21 4.35
C THR A 142 5.63 -3.50 5.39
N ASP A 143 6.90 -3.47 4.97
CA ASP A 143 8.07 -3.64 5.84
C ASP A 143 8.57 -2.31 6.43
N ALA A 144 7.84 -1.21 6.25
CA ALA A 144 8.24 0.10 6.76
C ALA A 144 8.34 0.12 8.29
N LEU A 145 9.37 0.78 8.82
CA LEU A 145 9.56 0.93 10.26
C LEU A 145 8.50 1.85 10.87
N PRO A 146 8.15 1.70 12.17
CA PRO A 146 7.16 2.55 12.82
C PRO A 146 7.41 4.06 12.65
N GLU A 147 8.67 4.48 12.70
CA GLU A 147 9.09 5.87 12.51
C GLU A 147 8.83 6.37 11.08
N GLU A 148 9.00 5.49 10.08
CA GLU A 148 8.70 5.79 8.68
C GLU A 148 7.19 5.90 8.46
N ILE A 149 6.41 4.96 9.02
CA ILE A 149 4.94 5.00 8.97
C ILE A 149 4.42 6.31 9.58
N GLN A 150 5.00 6.73 10.71
CA GLN A 150 4.67 8.01 11.32
C GLN A 150 5.03 9.18 10.39
N ALA A 151 6.22 9.17 9.79
CA ALA A 151 6.66 10.19 8.85
C ALA A 151 5.73 10.29 7.62
N TYR A 152 5.32 9.15 7.06
CA TYR A 152 4.39 9.08 5.93
C TYR A 152 3.01 9.63 6.31
N THR A 153 2.50 9.30 7.50
CA THR A 153 1.22 9.84 8.01
C THR A 153 1.28 11.36 8.17
N VAL A 154 2.37 11.86 8.76
CA VAL A 154 2.65 13.29 8.92
C VAL A 154 2.86 14.00 7.59
N PHE A 155 3.29 13.30 6.54
CA PHE A 155 3.43 13.85 5.20
C PHE A 155 2.10 13.95 4.44
N ILE A 156 1.27 12.90 4.49
CA ILE A 156 0.01 12.82 3.73
C ILE A 156 -1.02 13.86 4.22
N SER A 157 -1.08 14.13 5.52
CA SER A 157 -2.07 15.08 6.07
C SER A 157 -1.87 16.53 5.56
N PRO A 158 -0.68 17.15 5.69
CA PRO A 158 -0.40 18.47 5.13
C PRO A 158 -0.44 18.52 3.60
N LEU A 159 -0.10 17.42 2.92
CA LEU A 159 -0.26 17.29 1.47
C LEU A 159 -1.74 17.47 1.06
N CYS A 160 -2.64 16.77 1.75
CA CYS A 160 -4.09 16.89 1.54
C CYS A 160 -4.60 18.29 1.89
N ALA A 161 -4.14 18.86 3.01
CA ALA A 161 -4.53 20.22 3.43
C ALA A 161 -4.08 21.27 2.41
N THR A 162 -2.86 21.15 1.89
CA THR A 162 -2.31 22.06 0.87
C THR A 162 -3.09 21.98 -0.43
N ALA A 163 -3.47 20.76 -0.86
CA ALA A 163 -4.29 20.57 -2.06
C ALA A 163 -5.69 21.23 -1.94
N LYS A 164 -6.28 21.25 -0.75
CA LYS A 164 -7.55 21.95 -0.47
C LYS A 164 -7.38 23.47 -0.45
N ALA A 165 -6.27 23.98 0.07
CA ALA A 165 -6.04 25.41 0.23
C ALA A 165 -5.57 26.11 -1.07
N GLN A 166 -4.84 25.42 -1.94
CA GLN A 166 -4.28 26.03 -3.15
C GLN A 166 -5.31 26.16 -4.28
N LYS A 167 -5.51 27.40 -4.75
CA LYS A 167 -6.41 27.71 -5.90
C LYS A 167 -5.85 27.30 -7.26
N ARG A 168 -4.52 27.25 -7.43
CA ARG A 168 -3.85 26.85 -8.68
C ARG A 168 -2.60 26.04 -8.36
N VAL A 169 -2.49 24.85 -8.96
CA VAL A 169 -1.31 23.98 -8.86
C VAL A 169 -0.84 23.68 -10.29
N THR A 170 0.42 23.98 -10.57
CA THR A 170 1.03 23.69 -11.86
C THR A 170 1.83 22.40 -11.77
N ALA A 171 1.47 21.40 -12.58
CA ALA A 171 2.14 20.10 -12.62
C ALA A 171 3.40 20.13 -13.50
N VAL A 172 4.36 20.99 -13.16
CA VAL A 172 5.67 20.97 -13.81
C VAL A 172 6.64 20.24 -12.89
N GLU A 173 7.05 19.04 -13.31
CA GLU A 173 8.18 18.33 -12.72
C GLU A 173 9.46 19.05 -13.18
N GLY A 174 10.14 19.69 -12.24
CA GLY A 174 11.46 20.28 -12.48
C GLY A 174 12.53 19.26 -12.12
N VAL A 175 13.50 19.04 -13.01
CA VAL A 175 14.70 18.25 -12.68
C VAL A 175 15.44 18.99 -11.57
N ALA A 176 15.51 18.41 -10.38
CA ALA A 176 16.23 18.98 -9.26
C ALA A 176 17.68 18.49 -9.29
N GLU A 177 18.65 19.42 -9.42
CA GLU A 177 20.08 19.09 -9.31
C GLU A 177 20.45 18.55 -7.92
N ASN A 178 19.73 18.99 -6.88
CA ASN A 178 19.82 18.44 -5.52
C ASN A 178 18.44 18.01 -5.02
N GLU A 179 18.23 16.69 -4.96
CA GLU A 179 16.97 16.07 -4.59
C GLU A 179 16.61 16.32 -3.12
N LYS A 180 17.58 16.18 -2.20
CA LYS A 180 17.36 16.48 -0.77
C LYS A 180 16.95 17.93 -0.53
N TYR A 181 17.63 18.88 -1.15
CA TYR A 181 17.31 20.30 -0.99
C TYR A 181 15.93 20.62 -1.58
N ALA A 182 15.65 20.15 -2.79
CA ALA A 182 14.36 20.37 -3.44
C ALA A 182 13.19 19.77 -2.64
N PHE A 183 13.36 18.54 -2.14
CA PHE A 183 12.32 17.89 -1.34
C PHE A 183 12.16 18.55 0.02
N ARG A 184 13.25 18.97 0.67
CA ARG A 184 13.18 19.78 1.90
C ARG A 184 12.36 21.05 1.67
N CYS A 185 12.64 21.82 0.63
CA CYS A 185 11.87 23.03 0.30
C CYS A 185 10.39 22.72 0.06
N PHE A 186 10.08 21.56 -0.54
CA PHE A 186 8.71 21.10 -0.70
C PHE A 186 8.04 20.81 0.65
N LEU A 187 8.69 20.06 1.54
CA LEU A 187 8.18 19.79 2.89
C LEU A 187 7.92 21.08 3.67
N LEU A 188 8.80 22.08 3.55
CA LEU A 188 8.60 23.40 4.17
C LEU A 188 7.35 24.11 3.61
N LYS A 189 7.11 24.04 2.30
CA LYS A 189 5.89 24.60 1.66
C LYS A 189 4.62 23.90 2.11
N LEU A 190 4.69 22.62 2.49
CA LEU A 190 3.58 21.89 3.09
C LEU A 190 3.36 22.23 4.57
N GLY A 191 4.24 23.03 5.20
CA GLY A 191 4.14 23.41 6.61
C GLY A 191 4.91 22.50 7.57
N ILE A 192 5.72 21.56 7.07
CA ILE A 192 6.51 20.61 7.86
C ILE A 192 7.83 21.29 8.29
N ILE A 193 7.77 22.23 9.23
CA ILE A 193 8.88 23.15 9.57
C ILE A 193 9.42 22.97 11.00
N GLY A 194 8.54 22.85 11.99
CA GLY A 194 8.88 22.79 13.42
C GLY A 194 9.69 21.57 13.87
N ASP A 195 10.15 21.61 15.12
CA ASP A 195 10.94 20.53 15.73
C ASP A 195 10.14 19.24 15.91
N GLU A 196 8.82 19.36 16.06
CA GLU A 196 7.87 18.25 16.07
C GLU A 196 7.90 17.42 14.76
N TYR A 197 8.36 18.03 13.67
CA TYR A 197 8.50 17.37 12.36
C TYR A 197 9.94 16.95 12.03
N LYS A 198 10.89 17.14 12.96
CA LYS A 198 12.30 16.87 12.71
C LYS A 198 12.56 15.42 12.27
N GLU A 199 12.01 14.46 12.99
CA GLU A 199 12.17 13.04 12.67
C GLU A 199 11.46 12.66 11.36
N ALA A 200 10.27 13.21 11.11
CA ALA A 200 9.56 12.99 9.85
C ALA A 200 10.35 13.51 8.64
N ARG A 201 10.93 14.72 8.74
CA ARG A 201 11.81 15.26 7.68
C ARG A 201 13.04 14.39 7.48
N LYS A 202 13.66 13.92 8.57
CA LYS A 202 14.84 13.06 8.50
C LYS A 202 14.55 11.76 7.76
N ALA A 203 13.45 11.09 8.09
CA ALA A 203 13.01 9.86 7.42
C ALA A 203 12.75 10.10 5.92
N LEU A 204 11.94 11.11 5.59
CA LEU A 204 11.55 11.43 4.21
C LEU A 204 12.72 11.91 3.32
N LEU A 205 13.81 12.39 3.90
CA LEU A 205 15.00 12.85 3.18
C LEU A 205 16.10 11.77 3.10
N ALA A 206 16.00 10.68 3.87
CA ALA A 206 17.08 9.70 4.02
C ALA A 206 17.47 9.04 2.69
N GLY A 207 16.47 8.71 1.84
CA GLY A 207 16.65 8.04 0.56
C GLY A 207 17.02 8.93 -0.63
N LEU A 208 17.15 10.25 -0.44
CA LEU A 208 17.39 11.20 -1.54
C LEU A 208 18.88 11.55 -1.71
N ALA A 209 19.29 11.77 -2.96
CA ALA A 209 20.66 12.18 -3.28
C ALA A 209 20.91 13.67 -2.98
N GLY A 210 22.17 14.01 -2.67
CA GLY A 210 22.61 15.38 -2.40
C GLY A 210 22.64 15.77 -0.92
N ASP A 211 22.85 17.08 -0.68
CA ASP A 211 22.92 17.69 0.65
C ASP A 211 21.62 18.44 0.98
N SER A 212 21.18 18.42 2.24
CA SER A 212 19.94 19.11 2.65
C SER A 212 20.09 20.64 2.79
N ALA A 213 21.31 21.17 2.77
CA ALA A 213 21.65 22.56 3.03
C ALA A 213 21.91 23.41 1.76
N TRP A 214 22.36 22.82 0.64
CA TRP A 214 22.81 23.58 -0.55
C TRP A 214 22.20 23.08 -1.85
N GLY A 215 21.58 23.96 -2.65
CA GLY A 215 20.94 23.60 -3.93
C GLY A 215 21.90 23.30 -5.09
N THR A 216 23.17 23.68 -4.98
CA THR A 216 24.26 23.44 -5.94
C THR A 216 25.53 23.02 -5.20
N LYS A 217 26.52 22.41 -5.89
CA LYS A 217 27.79 21.95 -5.30
C LYS A 217 28.37 23.01 -4.34
N ALA A 218 28.78 22.55 -3.15
CA ALA A 218 29.48 23.38 -2.18
C ALA A 218 30.62 24.14 -2.87
N PRO A 219 30.77 25.47 -2.65
CA PRO A 219 31.90 26.20 -3.19
C PRO A 219 33.19 25.57 -2.66
N SER A 220 34.05 25.13 -3.59
CA SER A 220 35.42 24.66 -3.33
C SER A 220 36.27 25.75 -2.68
#